data_AF-A0A4Q0TX10-F1
#
_entry.id   AF-A0A4Q0TX10-F1
#
_cell.length_a   1.000
_cell.length_b   1.000
_cell.length_c   1.000
_cell.angle_alpha   90.00
_cell.angle_beta   90.00
_cell.angle_gamma   90.00
#
_symmetry.space_group_name_H-M   'P 1'
#
loop_
_entity.id
_entity.type
_entity.pdbx_description
1 polymer ?
#
loop_
_entity_poly.entity_id
_entity_poly.type
_entity_poly.pdbx_seq_one_letter_code
_entity_poly.pdbx_strand_id
1 'polypeptide(L)'
;MATKEKLIKVVFQKYKNGEVIALFPEMPWNTHNYTTTSYMHLGQHGDADYSGVIADTVPANFEEYQSLFRELQNIGYQKLRIIKRSRPIYR
;
A
#
# COMPACT_ATOMS: atom_id res chain seq x y z
N MET A 1 -15.87 -4.05 25.11
CA MET A 1 -14.42 -4.11 24.88
C MET A 1 -14.12 -3.30 23.65
N ALA A 2 -13.45 -2.15 23.77
CA ALA A 2 -13.01 -1.40 22.60
C ALA A 2 -11.89 -2.20 21.94
N THR A 3 -12.19 -2.88 20.84
CA THR A 3 -11.17 -3.42 19.95
C THR A 3 -10.26 -2.24 19.60
N LYS A 4 -8.98 -2.31 19.96
CA LYS A 4 -7.96 -1.40 19.40
C LYS A 4 -8.00 -1.62 17.89
N GLU A 5 -8.74 -0.78 17.17
CA GLU A 5 -8.86 -0.91 15.73
C GLU A 5 -7.47 -0.64 15.12
N LYS A 6 -6.87 -1.69 14.56
CA LYS A 6 -5.49 -1.64 14.06
C LYS A 6 -5.45 -0.71 12.85
N LEU A 7 -4.73 0.40 12.96
CA LEU A 7 -4.44 1.28 11.83
C LEU A 7 -3.59 0.52 10.81
N ILE A 8 -4.06 0.47 9.56
CA ILE A 8 -3.39 -0.19 8.45
C ILE A 8 -2.37 0.78 7.88
N LYS A 9 -1.07 0.45 7.95
CA LYS A 9 -0.03 1.28 7.34
C LYS A 9 -0.03 1.10 5.83
N VAL A 10 0.01 2.20 5.10
CA VAL A 10 0.07 2.23 3.64
C VAL A 10 1.16 3.18 3.17
N VAL A 11 1.88 2.77 2.13
CA VAL A 11 2.87 3.59 1.42
C VAL A 11 2.36 3.80 0.00
N PHE A 12 2.26 5.04 -0.44
CA PHE A 12 1.90 5.37 -1.82
C PHE A 12 3.14 5.72 -2.61
N GLN A 13 3.36 4.98 -3.69
CA GLN A 13 4.47 5.17 -4.60
C GLN A 13 3.94 5.44 -6.00
N LYS A 14 4.70 6.21 -6.78
CA LYS A 14 4.39 6.58 -8.16
C LYS A 14 5.48 6.05 -9.09
N TYR A 15 5.07 5.34 -10.13
CA TYR A 15 5.92 4.91 -11.22
C TYR A 15 6.26 6.07 -12.18
N LYS A 16 7.30 5.88 -13.00
CA LYS A 16 7.71 6.89 -14.00
C LYS A 16 6.63 7.19 -15.03
N ASN A 17 5.72 6.25 -15.28
CA ASN A 17 4.58 6.42 -16.18
C ASN A 17 3.41 7.19 -15.54
N GLY A 18 3.51 7.58 -14.26
CA GLY A 18 2.48 8.33 -13.54
C GLY A 18 1.50 7.47 -12.76
N GLU A 19 1.54 6.14 -12.90
CA GLU A 19 0.66 5.26 -12.12
C GLU A 19 1.04 5.22 -10.65
N VAL A 20 0.04 5.12 -9.78
CA VAL A 20 0.21 5.08 -8.33
C VAL A 20 -0.15 3.69 -7.80
N ILE A 21 0.71 3.18 -6.92
CA ILE A 21 0.51 1.92 -6.20
C ILE A 21 0.45 2.17 -4.69
N ALA A 22 -0.47 1.47 -4.03
CA ALA A 22 -0.55 1.38 -2.59
C ALA A 22 0.12 0.08 -2.12
N LEU A 23 1.11 0.19 -1.23
CA LEU A 23 1.78 -0.94 -0.59
C LEU A 23 1.39 -1.03 0.87
N PHE A 24 1.07 -2.24 1.34
CA PHE A 24 0.65 -2.50 2.72
C PHE A 24 1.71 -3.30 3.49
N PRO A 25 2.81 -2.68 3.95
CA PRO A 25 4.00 -3.37 4.48
C PRO A 25 3.76 -4.26 5.71
N GLU A 26 2.64 -4.08 6.42
CA GLU A 26 2.27 -4.93 7.56
C GLU A 26 1.21 -6.00 7.23
N MET A 27 0.89 -6.13 5.94
CA MET A 27 -0.02 -7.14 5.39
C MET A 27 0.75 -7.94 4.35
N PRO A 28 1.35 -9.09 4.73
CA PRO A 28 1.98 -9.98 3.77
C PRO A 28 0.91 -10.59 2.85
N TRP A 29 1.20 -10.65 1.56
CA TRP A 29 0.38 -11.42 0.62
C TRP A 29 0.79 -12.90 0.64
N ASN A 30 2.10 -13.12 0.54
CA ASN A 30 2.71 -14.44 0.69
C ASN A 30 4.00 -14.33 1.51
N THR A 31 4.03 -15.01 2.65
CA THR A 31 5.16 -15.03 3.58
C THR A 31 6.39 -15.77 3.02
N HIS A 32 6.20 -16.73 2.11
CA HIS A 32 7.31 -17.48 1.49
C HIS A 32 8.01 -16.70 0.37
N ASN A 33 7.26 -15.84 -0.34
CA ASN A 33 7.79 -15.07 -1.46
C ASN A 33 8.21 -13.64 -1.05
N TYR A 34 8.15 -13.31 0.25
CA TYR A 34 8.46 -11.97 0.76
C TYR A 34 7.69 -10.86 0.05
N THR A 35 6.43 -11.14 -0.33
CA THR A 35 5.57 -10.16 -1.01
C THR A 35 4.55 -9.56 -0.06
N THR A 36 4.28 -8.28 -0.27
CA THR A 36 3.29 -7.52 0.48
C THR A 36 2.01 -7.42 -0.33
N THR A 37 0.87 -7.28 0.35
CA THR A 37 -0.37 -6.87 -0.32
C THR A 37 -0.14 -5.51 -0.96
N SER A 38 -0.53 -5.40 -2.21
CA SER A 38 -0.57 -4.15 -2.94
C SER A 38 -1.93 -3.92 -3.58
N TYR A 39 -2.19 -2.68 -3.96
CA TYR A 39 -3.38 -2.29 -4.69
C TYR A 39 -3.06 -1.17 -5.68
N MET A 40 -3.51 -1.35 -6.92
CA MET A 40 -3.59 -0.32 -7.94
C MET A 40 -5.07 -0.11 -8.34
N HIS A 41 -5.35 0.97 -9.06
CA HIS A 41 -6.70 1.39 -9.44
C HIS A 41 -7.58 0.25 -9.97
N LEU A 42 -8.88 0.29 -9.62
CA LEU A 42 -9.93 -0.58 -10.16
C LEU A 42 -9.78 -2.09 -9.85
N GLY A 43 -9.46 -2.45 -8.60
CA GLY A 43 -9.52 -3.85 -8.17
C GLY A 43 -8.25 -4.66 -8.43
N GLN A 44 -7.15 -4.01 -8.86
CA GLN A 44 -5.86 -4.66 -9.08
C GLN A 44 -5.15 -4.91 -7.74
N HIS A 45 -5.71 -5.83 -6.94
CA HIS A 45 -5.03 -6.42 -5.81
C HIS A 45 -4.02 -7.45 -6.28
N GLY A 46 -2.82 -7.40 -5.73
CA GLY A 46 -1.78 -8.35 -6.06
C GLY A 46 -0.66 -8.39 -5.05
N ASP A 47 0.22 -9.36 -5.24
CA ASP A 47 1.50 -9.41 -4.56
C ASP A 47 2.49 -8.41 -5.16
N ALA A 48 3.25 -7.75 -4.29
CA ALA A 48 4.34 -6.87 -4.71
C ALA A 48 5.60 -7.15 -3.90
N ASP A 49 6.76 -7.16 -4.58
CA ASP A 49 8.04 -6.98 -3.92
C ASP A 49 8.18 -5.54 -3.46
N TYR A 50 8.00 -5.32 -2.17
CA TYR A 50 8.08 -3.99 -1.56
C TYR A 50 9.42 -3.31 -1.86
N SER A 51 10.54 -4.05 -1.84
CA SER A 51 11.87 -3.45 -2.01
C SER A 51 12.10 -3.05 -3.46
N GLY A 52 11.75 -3.93 -4.41
CA GLY A 52 11.77 -3.62 -5.83
C GLY A 52 10.91 -2.42 -6.20
N VAL A 53 9.65 -2.39 -5.73
CA VAL A 53 8.76 -1.23 -5.99
C VAL A 53 9.37 0.05 -5.43
N ILE A 54 9.87 0.07 -4.20
CA ILE A 54 10.48 1.28 -3.60
C ILE A 54 11.72 1.75 -4.37
N ALA A 55 12.47 0.84 -5.00
CA ALA A 55 13.64 1.17 -5.82
C ALA A 55 13.26 1.78 -7.18
N ASP A 56 12.16 1.30 -7.79
CA ASP A 56 11.73 1.71 -9.14
C ASP A 56 10.76 2.90 -9.16
N THR A 57 10.32 3.37 -7.99
CA THR A 57 9.28 4.39 -7.84
C THR A 57 9.72 5.55 -6.93
N VAL A 58 8.96 6.64 -6.99
CA VAL A 58 9.12 7.79 -6.09
C VAL A 58 7.91 7.92 -5.17
N PRO A 59 8.03 8.55 -3.98
CA PRO A 59 6.86 8.83 -3.15
C PRO A 59 5.80 9.63 -3.92
N ALA A 60 4.55 9.16 -3.88
CA ALA A 60 3.43 9.89 -4.47
C ALA A 60 3.03 11.07 -3.56
N ASN A 61 2.71 12.21 -4.15
CA ASN A 61 2.16 13.35 -3.44
C ASN A 61 0.65 13.20 -3.20
N PHE A 62 0.07 14.09 -2.38
CA PHE A 62 -1.35 14.03 -2.02
C PHE A 62 -2.28 14.04 -3.23
N GLU A 63 -2.04 14.91 -4.22
CA GLU A 63 -2.89 15.03 -5.41
C GLU A 63 -2.84 13.76 -6.27
N GLU A 64 -1.67 13.12 -6.34
CA GLU A 64 -1.44 11.90 -7.10
C GLU A 64 -2.14 10.69 -6.46
N TYR A 65 -2.02 10.50 -5.14
CA TYR A 65 -2.60 9.31 -4.50
C TYR A 65 -4.06 9.51 -4.05
N GLN A 66 -4.59 10.73 -4.00
CA GLN A 66 -5.92 11.00 -3.41
C GLN A 66 -7.02 10.16 -4.04
N SER A 67 -6.99 9.97 -5.36
CA SER A 67 -7.97 9.12 -6.07
C SER A 67 -7.91 7.68 -5.56
N LEU A 68 -6.71 7.09 -5.53
CA LEU A 68 -6.49 5.73 -5.04
C LEU A 68 -6.85 5.58 -3.56
N PHE A 69 -6.57 6.60 -2.74
CA PHE A 69 -6.93 6.60 -1.33
C PHE A 69 -8.46 6.55 -1.13
N ARG A 70 -9.23 7.32 -1.92
CA ARG A 70 -10.70 7.26 -1.87
C ARG A 70 -11.23 5.90 -2.32
N GLU A 71 -10.64 5.30 -3.35
CA GLU A 71 -10.99 3.94 -3.77
C GLU A 71 -10.76 2.93 -2.64
N LEU A 72 -9.59 2.97 -2.00
CA LEU A 72 -9.27 2.10 -0.86
C LEU A 72 -10.29 2.26 0.27
N GLN A 73 -10.71 3.49 0.58
CA GLN A 73 -11.76 3.74 1.56
C GLN A 73 -13.11 3.12 1.14
N ASN A 74 -13.48 3.26 -0.14
CA ASN A 74 -14.73 2.73 -0.68
C ASN A 74 -14.80 1.19 -0.63
N ILE A 75 -13.66 0.50 -0.82
CA ILE A 75 -13.61 -0.97 -0.75
C ILE A 75 -13.42 -1.52 0.68
N GLY A 76 -13.32 -0.64 1.70
CA GLY A 76 -13.33 -1.05 3.11
C GLY A 76 -12.07 -0.72 3.91
N TYR A 77 -11.03 -0.14 3.31
CA TYR A 77 -9.85 0.35 4.05
C TYR A 77 -10.14 1.72 4.71
N GLN A 78 -10.97 1.72 5.75
CA GLN A 78 -11.41 2.95 6.41
C GLN A 78 -10.36 3.58 7.34
N LYS A 79 -9.37 2.79 7.80
CA LYS A 79 -8.39 3.18 8.82
C LYS A 79 -6.95 3.09 8.31
N LEU A 80 -6.64 3.90 7.30
CA LEU A 80 -5.32 3.97 6.70
C LEU A 80 -4.42 4.98 7.39
N ARG A 81 -3.18 4.57 7.69
CA ARG A 81 -2.09 5.46 8.13
C ARG A 81 -1.05 5.56 7.02
N ILE A 82 -0.99 6.74 6.39
CA ILE A 82 -0.03 7.03 5.34
C ILE A 82 1.36 7.20 5.95
N ILE A 83 2.33 6.47 5.42
CA ILE A 83 3.73 6.53 5.81
C ILE A 83 4.62 6.62 4.56
N LYS A 84 5.81 7.20 4.70
CA LYS A 84 6.74 7.36 3.56
C LYS A 84 7.48 6.07 3.22
N ARG A 85 7.88 5.30 4.24
CA ARG A 85 8.58 4.02 4.12
C ARG A 85 8.33 3.19 5.38
N SER A 86 8.42 1.86 5.26
CA SER A 86 8.47 0.92 6.37
C SER A 86 9.40 -0.24 6.01
N ARG A 87 9.80 -1.01 7.02
CA ARG A 87 10.27 -2.38 6.77
C ARG A 87 9.05 -3.29 6.72
N PRO A 88 8.86 -4.10 5.66
CA PRO A 88 7.77 -5.05 5.60
C PRO A 88 7.89 -6.13 6.67
N ILE A 89 6.76 -6.67 7.09
CA ILE A 89 6.69 -7.80 8.02
C ILE A 89 6.14 -9.00 7.25
N TYR A 90 6.96 -10.05 7.12
CA TYR A 90 6.63 -11.29 6.42
C TYR A 90 6.38 -12.48 7.37
N ARG A 91 6.14 -12.17 8.64
CA ARG A 91 6.05 -13.17 9.73
C ARG A 91 4.71 -13.88 9.74
#